data_AF-A0A7K2E466-F1
#
_entry.id   AF-A0A7K2E466-F1
#
_cell.length_a   1.000
_cell.length_b   1.000
_cell.length_c   1.000
_cell.angle_alpha   90.00
_cell.angle_beta   90.00
_cell.angle_gamma   90.00
#
_symmetry.space_group_name_H-M   'P 1'
#
loop_
_entity.id
_entity.type
_entity.pdbx_description
1 polymer ?
#
loop_
_entity_poly.entity_id
_entity_poly.type
_entity_poly.pdbx_seq_one_letter_code
_entity_poly.pdbx_strand_id
1 'polypeptide(L)'
;MLMEASGRAAIGNQISRLKPRGDPVALTLSQAPALLALRLLHTLALDESQRFLTTTKSSYKLMHATNSEPILTYDYTRDPPNEYPEAHFHLHGESVAVQDMLERCGRPKHKPDDLHFPVGGRRYRPCLEDLIEFCILERLVEPRPGWEKALNESRQRFRDGQLRAAVRRSPDIAAGVLREQRWQVIEPDE
;
A
#
# COMPACT_ATOMS: atom_id res chain seq x y z
N MET A 1 4.25 9.48 -14.55
CA MET A 1 5.02 8.21 -14.49
C MET A 1 6.46 8.52 -14.87
N LEU A 2 7.43 8.04 -14.10
CA LEU A 2 8.86 8.19 -14.38
C LEU A 2 9.46 6.81 -14.65
N MET A 3 10.18 6.65 -15.75
CA MET A 3 10.93 5.41 -16.04
C MET A 3 12.35 5.51 -15.47
N GLU A 4 12.75 4.53 -14.67
CA GLU A 4 14.10 4.38 -14.13
C GLU A 4 14.97 3.58 -15.11
N ALA A 5 16.29 3.83 -15.09
CA ALA A 5 17.25 3.14 -15.96
C ALA A 5 17.25 1.60 -15.78
N SER A 6 16.73 1.11 -14.65
CA SER A 6 16.58 -0.32 -14.34
C SER A 6 15.33 -0.97 -14.96
N GLY A 7 14.61 -0.29 -15.86
CA GLY A 7 13.36 -0.79 -16.45
C GLY A 7 12.15 -0.75 -15.50
N ARG A 8 12.24 0.02 -14.41
CA ARG A 8 11.15 0.20 -13.45
C ARG A 8 10.36 1.47 -13.76
N ALA A 9 9.07 1.46 -13.47
CA ALA A 9 8.20 2.61 -13.59
C ALA A 9 7.75 3.10 -12.21
N ALA A 10 7.96 4.38 -11.92
CA ALA A 10 7.46 5.02 -10.71
C ALA A 10 6.18 5.83 -11.03
N ILE A 11 5.15 5.65 -10.22
CA ILE A 11 3.86 6.32 -10.30
C ILE A 11 3.59 7.02 -8.98
N GLY A 12 3.25 8.31 -9.07
CA GLY A 12 2.89 9.16 -7.94
C GLY A 12 2.40 10.51 -8.49
N ASN A 13 1.79 11.31 -7.63
CA ASN A 13 1.29 12.63 -8.01
C ASN A 13 2.47 13.56 -8.37
N GLN A 14 2.42 14.18 -9.56
CA GLN A 14 3.47 15.08 -10.07
C GLN A 14 4.91 14.50 -10.00
N ILE A 15 5.06 13.19 -10.15
CA ILE A 15 6.38 12.55 -10.13
C ILE A 15 7.21 12.99 -11.34
N SER A 16 8.47 13.36 -11.10
CA SER A 16 9.42 13.77 -12.13
C SER A 16 10.85 13.40 -11.73
N ARG A 17 11.83 13.58 -12.63
CA ARG A 17 13.25 13.35 -12.30
C ARG A 17 13.72 14.21 -11.12
N LEU A 18 13.21 15.44 -11.00
CA LEU A 18 13.54 16.34 -9.89
C LEU A 18 12.73 16.05 -8.62
N LYS A 19 11.57 15.41 -8.76
CA LYS A 19 10.67 15.03 -7.68
C LYS A 19 10.33 13.53 -7.74
N PRO A 20 11.28 12.63 -7.44
CA PRO A 20 11.10 11.18 -7.61
C PRO A 20 10.09 10.56 -6.63
N ARG A 21 9.70 11.28 -5.57
CA ARG A 21 8.67 10.85 -4.61
C ARG A 21 7.29 11.44 -4.88
N GLY A 22 7.18 12.35 -5.84
CA GLY A 22 5.96 13.11 -6.12
C GLY A 22 5.57 14.10 -5.02
N ASP A 23 4.59 14.94 -5.34
CA ASP A 23 4.00 15.91 -4.42
C ASP A 23 2.83 15.25 -3.64
N PRO A 24 2.63 15.57 -2.36
CA PRO A 24 1.46 15.12 -1.65
C PRO A 24 0.19 15.78 -2.22
N VAL A 25 -0.93 15.08 -2.14
CA VAL A 25 -2.26 15.58 -2.55
C VAL A 25 -2.96 16.10 -1.32
N ALA A 26 -3.27 17.40 -1.29
CA ALA A 26 -4.05 18.00 -0.21
C ALA A 26 -5.45 17.35 -0.12
N LEU A 27 -5.87 16.97 1.08
CA LEU A 27 -7.17 16.36 1.32
C LEU A 27 -8.16 17.44 1.75
N THR A 28 -8.71 18.16 0.76
CA THR A 28 -9.76 19.17 0.96
C THR A 28 -10.69 19.22 -0.26
N LEU A 29 -11.96 19.49 -0.02
CA LEU A 29 -12.95 19.75 -1.08
C LEU A 29 -13.15 21.24 -1.35
N SER A 30 -12.76 22.09 -0.40
CA SER A 30 -12.94 23.54 -0.46
C SER A 30 -11.61 24.23 -0.74
N GLN A 31 -11.67 25.56 -0.88
CA GLN A 31 -10.47 26.41 -0.94
C GLN A 31 -9.83 26.62 0.45
N ALA A 32 -10.40 26.07 1.52
CA ALA A 32 -9.80 26.17 2.84
C ALA A 32 -8.46 25.40 2.89
N PRO A 33 -7.49 25.88 3.70
CA PRO A 33 -6.25 25.16 3.90
C PRO A 33 -6.51 23.72 4.35
N ALA A 34 -5.98 22.75 3.62
CA ALA A 34 -6.04 21.35 4.04
C ALA A 34 -5.24 21.16 5.33
N LEU A 35 -5.74 20.35 6.26
CA LEU A 35 -4.99 19.91 7.44
C LEU A 35 -4.17 18.65 7.15
N LEU A 36 -4.68 17.81 6.25
CA LEU A 36 -4.10 16.54 5.87
C LEU A 36 -3.73 16.52 4.39
N ALA A 37 -2.68 15.78 4.08
CA ALA A 37 -2.26 15.49 2.72
C ALA A 37 -1.88 14.02 2.57
N LEU A 38 -2.09 13.49 1.38
CA LEU A 38 -1.81 12.10 1.04
C LEU A 38 -0.68 12.01 0.03
N ARG A 39 0.43 11.36 0.40
CA ARG A 39 1.48 11.03 -0.55
C ARG A 39 1.35 9.56 -0.96
N LEU A 40 1.34 9.32 -2.26
CA LEU A 40 1.33 7.98 -2.84
C LEU A 40 2.53 7.77 -3.76
N LEU A 41 3.14 6.60 -3.66
CA LEU A 41 4.19 6.15 -4.55
C LEU A 41 3.99 4.67 -4.86
N HIS A 42 4.07 4.31 -6.12
CA HIS A 42 4.17 2.93 -6.60
C HIS A 42 5.40 2.79 -7.48
N THR A 43 6.21 1.77 -7.23
CA THR A 43 7.22 1.30 -8.17
C THR A 43 6.73 0.00 -8.78
N LEU A 44 6.78 -0.06 -10.10
CA LEU A 44 6.29 -1.16 -10.92
C LEU A 44 7.45 -1.74 -11.75
N ALA A 45 7.42 -3.05 -11.95
CA ALA A 45 8.31 -3.76 -12.85
C ALA A 45 7.53 -4.88 -13.54
N LEU A 46 8.03 -5.41 -14.65
CA LEU A 46 7.51 -6.67 -15.15
C LEU A 46 7.80 -7.80 -14.16
N ASP A 47 6.88 -8.76 -14.05
CA ASP A 47 7.11 -9.98 -13.28
C ASP A 47 8.11 -10.92 -13.97
N GLU A 48 8.47 -12.01 -13.30
CA GLU A 48 9.45 -12.98 -13.81
C GLU A 48 9.06 -13.53 -15.20
N SER A 49 7.76 -13.64 -15.49
CA SER A 49 7.27 -14.08 -16.81
C SER A 49 7.38 -13.02 -17.90
N GLN A 50 7.76 -11.78 -17.55
CA GLN A 50 7.81 -10.61 -18.44
C GLN A 50 6.48 -10.24 -19.11
N ARG A 51 5.35 -10.77 -18.60
CA ARG A 51 4.02 -10.56 -19.19
C ARG A 51 3.15 -9.59 -18.43
N PHE A 52 3.40 -9.39 -17.14
CA PHE A 52 2.52 -8.62 -16.27
C PHE A 52 3.29 -7.58 -15.48
N LEU A 53 2.74 -6.37 -15.42
CA LEU A 53 3.23 -5.34 -14.54
C LEU A 53 2.88 -5.69 -13.09
N THR A 54 3.86 -5.63 -12.20
CA THR A 54 3.71 -5.92 -10.78
C THR A 54 4.26 -4.80 -9.92
N THR A 55 3.58 -4.54 -8.80
CA THR A 55 4.11 -3.64 -7.78
C THR A 55 5.29 -4.30 -7.07
N THR A 56 6.45 -3.63 -7.14
CA THR A 56 7.66 -3.96 -6.39
C THR A 56 7.76 -3.14 -5.11
N LYS A 57 7.22 -1.91 -5.13
CA LYS A 57 7.09 -1.06 -3.94
C LYS A 57 5.81 -0.26 -3.98
N SER A 58 5.15 -0.08 -2.84
CA SER A 58 4.14 0.96 -2.66
C SER A 58 4.29 1.65 -1.32
N SER A 59 3.96 2.92 -1.26
CA SER A 59 3.98 3.73 -0.03
C SER A 59 2.78 4.67 -0.04
N TYR A 60 1.95 4.58 0.99
CA TYR A 60 0.83 5.50 1.23
C TYR A 60 1.08 6.21 2.56
N LYS A 61 1.26 7.53 2.51
CA LYS A 61 1.54 8.34 3.69
C LYS A 61 0.44 9.35 3.90
N LEU A 62 -0.23 9.26 5.03
CA LEU A 62 -1.04 10.36 5.53
C LEU A 62 -0.12 11.32 6.26
N MET A 63 -0.21 12.59 5.93
CA MET A 63 0.73 13.61 6.36
C MET A 63 -0.01 14.86 6.84
N HIS A 64 0.60 15.59 7.75
CA HIS A 64 0.15 16.95 8.06
C HIS A 64 0.49 17.87 6.88
N ALA A 65 -0.49 18.63 6.41
CA ALA A 65 -0.40 19.34 5.14
C ALA A 65 0.61 20.49 5.15
N THR A 66 0.82 21.15 6.30
CA THR A 66 1.66 22.36 6.39
C THR A 66 3.14 22.04 6.51
N ASN A 67 3.52 21.07 7.34
CA ASN A 67 4.91 20.74 7.65
C ASN A 67 5.39 19.45 6.98
N SER A 68 4.49 18.74 6.28
CA SER A 68 4.80 17.45 5.64
C SER A 68 5.35 16.40 6.61
N GLU A 69 4.97 16.45 7.89
CA GLU A 69 5.26 15.36 8.81
C GLU A 69 4.30 14.20 8.55
N PRO A 70 4.81 12.96 8.39
CA PRO A 70 3.95 11.78 8.32
C PRO A 70 3.22 11.56 9.64
N ILE A 71 1.98 11.10 9.56
CA ILE A 71 1.14 10.69 10.70
C ILE A 71 1.07 9.17 10.76
N LEU A 72 0.86 8.55 9.59
CA LEU A 72 0.92 7.11 9.43
C LEU A 72 1.42 6.76 8.03
N THR A 73 1.94 5.55 7.88
CA THR A 73 2.38 5.04 6.58
C THR A 73 2.00 3.59 6.41
N TYR A 74 1.43 3.24 5.26
CA TYR A 74 1.39 1.86 4.76
C TYR A 74 2.48 1.68 3.72
N ASP A 75 3.45 0.83 4.02
CA ASP A 75 4.55 0.51 3.12
C ASP A 75 4.46 -0.95 2.67
N TYR A 76 4.82 -1.18 1.42
CA TYR A 76 5.01 -2.51 0.88
C TYR A 76 6.27 -2.55 0.01
N THR A 77 7.09 -3.56 0.24
CA THR A 77 8.26 -3.90 -0.57
C THR A 77 8.18 -5.38 -0.91
N ARG A 78 8.22 -5.68 -2.20
CA ARG A 78 8.33 -7.03 -2.72
C ARG A 78 9.70 -7.58 -2.37
N ASP A 79 9.72 -8.74 -1.71
CA ASP A 79 10.92 -9.51 -1.39
C ASP A 79 12.01 -8.62 -0.74
N PRO A 80 11.72 -8.02 0.43
CA PRO A 80 12.63 -7.08 1.08
C PRO A 80 13.96 -7.77 1.45
N PRO A 81 15.09 -7.03 1.44
CA PRO A 81 16.40 -7.61 1.75
C PRO A 81 16.63 -7.86 3.25
N ASN A 82 15.62 -7.62 4.08
CA ASN A 82 15.68 -7.74 5.54
C ASN A 82 14.54 -8.65 6.04
N GLU A 83 14.53 -8.91 7.34
CA GLU A 83 13.53 -9.78 7.99
C GLU A 83 12.16 -9.12 8.21
N TYR A 84 11.98 -7.85 7.81
CA TYR A 84 10.74 -7.13 8.08
C TYR A 84 9.61 -7.57 7.14
N PRO A 85 8.34 -7.44 7.57
CA PRO A 85 7.21 -7.84 6.76
C PRO A 85 7.19 -7.12 5.42
N GLU A 86 6.88 -7.88 4.34
CA GLU A 86 6.72 -7.31 3.00
C GLU A 86 5.75 -6.14 2.96
N ALA A 87 4.68 -6.18 3.77
CA ALA A 87 3.74 -5.09 3.95
C ALA A 87 3.60 -4.78 5.44
N HIS A 88 3.74 -3.52 5.80
CA HIS A 88 3.72 -3.07 7.17
C HIS A 88 3.16 -1.65 7.30
N PHE A 89 2.75 -1.35 8.51
CA PHE A 89 2.24 -0.07 8.94
C PHE A 89 3.25 0.60 9.88
N HIS A 90 3.39 1.91 9.75
CA HIS A 90 4.13 2.77 10.67
C HIS A 90 3.18 3.79 11.27
N LEU A 91 3.19 3.92 12.60
CA LEU A 91 2.55 5.03 13.31
C LEU A 91 3.62 6.05 13.66
N HIS A 92 3.43 7.29 13.23
CA HIS A 92 4.34 8.39 13.54
C HIS A 92 3.82 9.15 14.75
N GLY A 93 4.71 9.43 15.68
CA GLY A 93 4.38 10.17 16.89
C GLY A 93 5.17 9.69 18.09
N GLU A 94 4.79 10.20 19.26
CA GLU A 94 5.40 9.86 20.53
C GLU A 94 4.46 8.98 21.35
N SER A 95 5.03 7.99 22.04
CA SER A 95 4.28 7.15 22.98
C SER A 95 5.21 6.71 24.10
N VAL A 96 4.92 7.17 25.31
CA VAL A 96 5.70 6.82 26.52
C VAL A 96 5.70 5.32 26.75
N ALA A 97 4.56 4.65 26.54
CA ALA A 97 4.46 3.20 26.71
C ALA A 97 5.30 2.42 25.68
N VAL A 98 5.31 2.88 24.43
CA VAL A 98 6.13 2.25 23.38
C VAL A 98 7.61 2.53 23.65
N GLN A 99 7.95 3.72 24.13
CA GLN A 99 9.32 4.08 24.49
C GLN A 99 9.84 3.21 25.65
N ASP A 100 9.08 3.06 26.74
CA ASP A 100 9.44 2.17 27.87
C ASP A 100 9.61 0.71 27.40
N MET A 101 8.72 0.22 26.53
CA MET A 101 8.87 -1.11 25.92
C MET A 101 10.17 -1.23 25.12
N LEU A 102 10.46 -0.27 24.23
CA LEU A 102 11.67 -0.27 23.40
C LEU A 102 12.94 -0.21 24.26
N GLU A 103 12.96 0.58 25.31
CA GLU A 103 14.06 0.65 26.27
C GLU A 103 14.31 -0.69 26.94
N ARG A 104 13.26 -1.35 27.44
CA ARG A 104 13.35 -2.69 28.05
C ARG A 104 13.81 -3.77 27.05
N CYS A 105 13.47 -3.60 25.77
CA CYS A 105 13.96 -4.45 24.69
C CYS A 105 15.38 -4.09 24.21
N GLY A 106 16.09 -3.16 24.87
CA GLY A 106 17.47 -2.77 24.51
C GLY A 106 17.55 -1.85 23.29
N ARG A 107 16.46 -1.15 22.94
CA ARG A 107 16.32 -0.29 21.75
C ARG A 107 15.99 1.17 22.10
N PRO A 108 16.69 1.83 23.04
CA PRO A 108 16.30 3.13 23.61
C PRO A 108 16.28 4.31 22.61
N LYS A 109 16.99 4.19 21.48
CA LYS A 109 17.03 5.23 20.44
C LYS A 109 15.90 5.12 19.40
N HIS A 110 15.15 4.02 19.43
CA HIS A 110 14.08 3.79 18.47
C HIS A 110 12.81 4.50 18.93
N LYS A 111 11.97 4.84 17.96
CA LYS A 111 10.70 5.51 18.13
C LYS A 111 9.55 4.62 17.64
N PRO A 112 8.28 4.98 17.89
CA PRO A 112 7.14 4.24 17.36
C PRO A 112 7.18 4.03 15.83
N ASP A 113 7.71 5.00 15.07
CA ASP A 113 7.82 4.92 13.60
C ASP A 113 8.93 4.00 13.10
N ASP A 114 9.78 3.44 13.98
CA ASP A 114 10.73 2.39 13.61
C ASP A 114 10.11 0.97 13.66
N LEU A 115 8.88 0.85 14.20
CA LEU A 115 8.18 -0.41 14.33
C LEU A 115 7.40 -0.75 13.06
N HIS A 116 7.69 -1.92 12.50
CA HIS A 116 7.07 -2.41 11.27
C HIS A 116 5.87 -3.30 11.62
N PHE A 117 4.73 -2.69 11.94
CA PHE A 117 3.53 -3.44 12.32
C PHE A 117 3.01 -4.25 11.12
N PRO A 118 2.93 -5.59 11.19
CA PRO A 118 2.47 -6.40 10.06
C PRO A 118 0.97 -6.19 9.81
N VAL A 119 0.55 -6.17 8.54
CA VAL A 119 -0.85 -5.87 8.16
C VAL A 119 -1.58 -6.99 7.41
N GLY A 120 -0.90 -8.01 6.90
CA GLY A 120 -1.51 -9.05 6.06
C GLY A 120 -0.65 -9.49 4.87
N GLY A 121 0.54 -8.90 4.75
CA GLY A 121 1.55 -9.29 3.76
C GLY A 121 1.17 -8.93 2.33
N ARG A 122 1.86 -9.53 1.36
CA ARG A 122 1.81 -9.15 -0.06
C ARG A 122 0.42 -9.06 -0.66
N ARG A 123 -0.48 -9.97 -0.29
CA ARG A 123 -1.80 -10.13 -0.95
C ARG A 123 -2.95 -9.47 -0.20
N TYR A 124 -2.84 -9.35 1.11
CA TYR A 124 -3.89 -8.78 1.98
C TYR A 124 -3.49 -7.43 2.58
N ARG A 125 -2.42 -6.80 2.07
CA ARG A 125 -2.04 -5.45 2.46
C ARG A 125 -3.17 -4.44 2.21
N PRO A 126 -3.29 -3.40 3.05
CA PRO A 126 -4.18 -2.27 2.79
C PRO A 126 -3.91 -1.64 1.42
N CYS A 127 -4.98 -1.29 0.72
CA CYS A 127 -4.93 -0.52 -0.51
C CYS A 127 -5.14 0.97 -0.21
N LEU A 128 -5.00 1.81 -1.26
CA LEU A 128 -5.17 3.26 -1.13
C LEU A 128 -6.58 3.62 -0.61
N GLU A 129 -7.58 2.86 -1.07
CA GLU A 129 -8.98 3.02 -0.70
C GLU A 129 -9.20 2.85 0.80
N ASP A 130 -8.48 1.93 1.46
CA ASP A 130 -8.61 1.69 2.89
C ASP A 130 -8.14 2.91 3.72
N LEU A 131 -7.09 3.58 3.26
CA LEU A 131 -6.62 4.82 3.89
C LEU A 131 -7.57 6.00 3.65
N ILE A 132 -8.15 6.11 2.46
CA ILE A 132 -9.13 7.16 2.16
C ILE A 132 -10.40 6.95 2.99
N GLU A 133 -10.91 5.72 3.04
CA GLU A 133 -12.07 5.34 3.85
C GLU A 133 -11.83 5.61 5.33
N PHE A 134 -10.65 5.25 5.87
CA PHE A 134 -10.24 5.60 7.23
C PHE A 134 -10.35 7.11 7.49
N CYS A 135 -9.81 7.95 6.61
CA CYS A 135 -9.87 9.40 6.79
C CYS A 135 -11.32 9.93 6.83
N ILE A 136 -12.20 9.33 6.04
CA ILE A 136 -13.61 9.73 5.97
C ILE A 136 -14.38 9.26 7.22
N LEU A 137 -14.25 7.99 7.59
CA LEU A 137 -14.99 7.39 8.71
C LEU A 137 -14.57 7.97 10.06
N GLU A 138 -13.29 8.29 10.23
CA GLU A 138 -12.77 8.99 11.41
C GLU A 138 -13.02 10.51 11.35
N ARG A 139 -13.79 11.01 10.37
CA ARG A 139 -14.17 12.41 10.21
C ARG A 139 -12.99 13.37 10.11
N LEU A 140 -11.87 12.89 9.58
CA LEU A 140 -10.67 13.68 9.37
C LEU A 140 -10.75 14.52 8.09
N VAL A 141 -11.61 14.12 7.15
CA VAL A 141 -11.86 14.80 5.87
C VAL A 141 -13.33 14.75 5.49
N GLU A 142 -13.77 15.69 4.67
CA GLU A 142 -15.11 15.70 4.09
C GLU A 142 -15.15 14.86 2.79
N PRO A 143 -16.07 13.88 2.66
CA PRO A 143 -16.23 13.12 1.44
C PRO A 143 -17.15 13.79 0.42
N ARG A 144 -17.01 13.41 -0.86
CA ARG A 144 -18.01 13.75 -1.89
C ARG A 144 -19.17 12.75 -1.86
N PRO A 145 -20.40 13.15 -2.26
CA PRO A 145 -21.50 12.19 -2.45
C PRO A 145 -21.08 11.02 -3.36
N GLY A 146 -21.39 9.79 -2.95
CA GLY A 146 -21.08 8.56 -3.69
C GLY A 146 -19.64 8.05 -3.54
N TRP A 147 -18.88 8.57 -2.55
CA TRP A 147 -17.53 8.10 -2.26
C TRP A 147 -17.48 6.60 -1.96
N GLU A 148 -18.49 6.05 -1.28
CA GLU A 148 -18.54 4.63 -0.90
C GLU A 148 -18.49 3.74 -2.15
N LYS A 149 -19.25 4.11 -3.18
CA LYS A 149 -19.28 3.37 -4.45
C LYS A 149 -17.91 3.43 -5.13
N ALA A 150 -17.30 4.61 -5.20
CA ALA A 150 -16.00 4.79 -5.83
C ALA A 150 -14.91 3.98 -5.14
N LEU A 151 -14.87 3.97 -3.80
CA LEU A 151 -13.91 3.18 -3.04
C LEU A 151 -14.17 1.68 -3.19
N ASN A 152 -15.41 1.23 -3.09
CA ASN A 152 -15.74 -0.19 -3.20
C ASN A 152 -15.41 -0.76 -4.58
N GLU A 153 -15.72 -0.04 -5.67
CA GLU A 153 -15.36 -0.48 -7.02
C GLU A 153 -13.84 -0.56 -7.22
N SER A 154 -13.10 0.42 -6.70
CA SER A 154 -11.64 0.45 -6.83
C SER A 154 -10.94 -0.62 -6.00
N ARG A 155 -11.38 -0.79 -4.74
CA ARG A 155 -10.94 -1.87 -3.85
C ARG A 155 -11.23 -3.24 -4.46
N GLN A 156 -12.39 -3.42 -5.09
CA GLN A 156 -12.71 -4.69 -5.75
C GLN A 156 -11.73 -5.00 -6.90
N ARG A 157 -11.41 -4.02 -7.75
CA ARG A 157 -10.40 -4.19 -8.81
C ARG A 157 -9.03 -4.57 -8.24
N PHE A 158 -8.63 -3.96 -7.12
CA PHE A 158 -7.40 -4.32 -6.43
C PHE A 158 -7.42 -5.78 -5.94
N ARG A 159 -8.49 -6.19 -5.25
CA ARG A 159 -8.65 -7.56 -4.72
C ARG A 159 -8.68 -8.60 -5.83
N ASP A 160 -9.43 -8.36 -6.89
CA ASP A 160 -9.48 -9.26 -8.05
C ASP A 160 -8.10 -9.36 -8.72
N GLY A 161 -7.35 -8.26 -8.78
CA GLY A 161 -5.97 -8.26 -9.26
C GLY A 161 -5.03 -9.12 -8.40
N GLN A 162 -5.14 -9.03 -7.07
CA GLN A 162 -4.39 -9.88 -6.16
C GLN A 162 -4.77 -11.35 -6.30
N LEU A 163 -6.06 -11.66 -6.43
CA LEU A 163 -6.56 -13.01 -6.63
C LEU A 163 -6.05 -13.62 -7.94
N ARG A 164 -6.17 -12.91 -9.06
CA ARG A 164 -5.62 -13.36 -10.36
C ARG A 164 -4.12 -13.64 -10.27
N ALA A 165 -3.38 -12.77 -9.57
CA ALA A 165 -1.95 -12.95 -9.38
C ALA A 165 -1.61 -14.13 -8.45
N ALA A 166 -2.45 -14.44 -7.46
CA ALA A 166 -2.30 -15.59 -6.59
C ALA A 166 -2.58 -16.90 -7.35
N VAL A 167 -3.71 -16.96 -8.06
CA VAL A 167 -4.09 -18.10 -8.91
C VAL A 167 -2.99 -18.43 -9.92
N ARG A 168 -2.45 -17.41 -10.61
CA ARG A 168 -1.36 -17.62 -11.58
C ARG A 168 -0.09 -18.20 -10.96
N ARG A 169 0.21 -17.87 -9.70
CA ARG A 169 1.42 -18.35 -9.02
C ARG A 169 1.24 -19.71 -8.35
N SER A 170 -0.01 -20.15 -8.18
CA SER A 170 -0.34 -21.41 -7.55
C SER A 170 -1.52 -22.07 -8.29
N PRO A 171 -1.35 -22.37 -9.60
CA PRO A 171 -2.44 -22.89 -10.42
C PRO A 171 -2.97 -24.23 -9.90
N ASP A 172 -2.11 -25.09 -9.36
CA ASP A 172 -2.50 -26.41 -8.83
C ASP A 172 -3.42 -26.29 -7.62
N ILE A 173 -3.11 -25.36 -6.70
CA ILE A 173 -3.96 -25.06 -5.53
C ILE A 173 -5.31 -24.55 -6.00
N ALA A 174 -5.32 -23.62 -6.96
CA ALA A 174 -6.56 -23.07 -7.51
C ALA A 174 -7.40 -24.15 -8.23
N ALA A 175 -6.75 -25.03 -9.00
CA ALA A 175 -7.40 -26.15 -9.68
C ALA A 175 -8.04 -27.12 -8.67
N GLY A 176 -7.34 -27.44 -7.58
CA GLY A 176 -7.86 -28.27 -6.48
C GLY A 176 -9.16 -27.72 -5.91
N VAL A 177 -9.16 -26.44 -5.50
CA VAL A 177 -10.36 -25.77 -4.96
C VAL A 177 -11.52 -25.75 -5.96
N LEU A 178 -11.24 -25.49 -7.24
CA LEU A 178 -12.27 -25.49 -8.28
C LEU A 178 -12.91 -26.88 -8.45
N ARG A 179 -12.10 -27.94 -8.45
CA ARG A 179 -12.58 -29.33 -8.52
C ARG A 179 -13.48 -29.68 -7.33
N GLU A 180 -13.12 -29.27 -6.10
CA GLU A 180 -13.96 -29.45 -4.90
C GLU A 180 -15.32 -28.75 -5.04
N GLN A 181 -15.35 -27.60 -5.69
CA GLN A 181 -16.56 -26.84 -6.01
C GLN A 181 -17.29 -27.38 -7.26
N ARG A 182 -16.91 -28.57 -7.75
CA ARG A 182 -17.49 -29.28 -8.91
C ARG A 182 -17.31 -28.56 -10.24
N TRP A 183 -16.33 -27.67 -10.35
CA TRP A 183 -15.91 -27.14 -11.64
C TRP A 183 -15.08 -28.17 -12.38
N GLN A 184 -15.31 -28.29 -13.68
CA GLN A 184 -14.42 -29.04 -14.56
C GLN A 184 -13.18 -28.19 -14.83
N VAL A 185 -12.00 -28.72 -14.48
CA VAL A 185 -10.70 -28.09 -14.73
C VAL A 185 -9.89 -29.02 -15.62
N ILE A 186 -9.48 -28.51 -16.78
CA ILE A 186 -8.65 -29.22 -17.76
C ILE A 186 -7.22 -28.75 -17.57
N GLU A 187 -6.31 -29.70 -17.39
CA GLU A 187 -4.87 -29.39 -17.30
C GLU A 187 -4.33 -29.01 -18.69
N PRO A 188 -3.36 -28.10 -18.77
CA PRO A 188 -2.73 -27.80 -20.05
C PRO A 188 -2.06 -29.07 -20.60
N ASP A 189 -2.12 -29.25 -21.93
CA ASP A 189 -1.33 -30.29 -22.60
C ASP A 189 0.18 -30.05 -22.35
N GLU A 190 0.94 -31.14 -22.18
CA GLU A 190 2.41 -31.09 -21.98
C GLU A 190 3.16 -30.36 -23.11
#